data_AF-X1M454-F1
#
_entry.id   AF-X1M454-F1
#
_cell.length_a   1.000
_cell.length_b   1.000
_cell.length_c   1.000
_cell.angle_alpha   90.00
_cell.angle_beta   90.00
_cell.angle_gamma   90.00
#
_symmetry.space_group_name_H-M   'P 1'
#
loop_
_entity.id
_entity.type
_entity.pdbx_description
1 polymer ?
#
loop_
_entity_poly.entity_id
_entity_poly.type
_entity_poly.pdbx_seq_one_letter_code
_entity_poly.pdbx_strand_id
1 'polypeptide(L)'
;SVTLYEHVNYEGASVTSTNDESNLVNVFFIPTEKLEVKNGYFFTQITSRPTIDGWHAGDMHTHSWYTYADWIVSGEFGPPPETMAEIAKACGLDFVVLTDHTDYWLNEEGYSDMISETTSITSTDFLMLQGEEVMCAWAARKIWGHAPELLCLAPEWFISRSPYDAQSVLERTYQAGGLVFVAHPVTGQWDFGNMHGYEGLEVWNGDWDDGDEWTLKKWDELLQAEKDPADGFWVGIGNSDAHDLRSLGITRTYVYLPRGLSEAELKKALQEGHCVFSNGPLTVFELQNCGRTTEIGELAIVPPNTTLSFYFDWTEGVDRIELYKDGDLLTTSTGAVTLPRIYDSVGSSHYFRCVGRSTDGHFKCFTNPIWVKVGSPDAEPPAVSITSCPPPYVARQPVTVGWVADDLYTGVERCEVYLNNTLQGVPDTNSWTFDVLADGNYEAKIVAYDYAGNSGSHCITFKVDATPPTT
;
A
#
# COMPACT_ATOMS: atom_id res chain seq x y z
N SER A 1 -9.65 -22.22 4.76
CA SER A 1 -9.43 -22.69 6.14
C SER A 1 -8.40 -23.81 6.12
N VAL A 2 -7.44 -23.81 7.04
CA VAL A 2 -6.43 -24.88 7.18
C VAL A 2 -6.73 -25.67 8.45
N THR A 3 -6.71 -27.01 8.38
CA THR A 3 -6.90 -27.91 9.52
C THR A 3 -5.65 -28.76 9.69
N LEU A 4 -4.98 -28.64 10.84
CA LEU A 4 -3.89 -29.53 11.26
C LEU A 4 -4.47 -30.84 11.84
N TYR A 5 -3.82 -31.98 11.57
CA TYR A 5 -4.05 -33.23 12.28
C TYR A 5 -2.73 -33.78 12.81
N GLU A 6 -2.70 -34.19 14.09
CA GLU A 6 -1.60 -34.92 14.72
C GLU A 6 -2.01 -36.37 15.07
N HIS A 7 -0.99 -37.24 15.08
CA HIS A 7 -0.90 -38.65 15.52
C HIS A 7 -1.28 -39.80 14.58
N VAL A 8 -0.30 -40.69 14.30
CA VAL A 8 -0.48 -42.16 14.28
C VAL A 8 0.81 -42.90 14.72
N ASN A 9 0.68 -43.91 15.61
CA ASN A 9 1.72 -44.86 16.07
C ASN A 9 1.95 -46.03 15.11
N TYR A 10 3.13 -46.68 15.14
CA TYR A 10 3.28 -48.04 14.59
C TYR A 10 4.22 -48.97 15.40
N GLU A 11 3.82 -50.25 15.48
CA GLU A 11 4.43 -51.37 16.21
C GLU A 11 5.77 -51.84 15.61
N GLY A 12 6.72 -52.24 16.47
CA GLY A 12 7.89 -53.03 16.06
C GLY A 12 9.26 -52.57 16.54
N ALA A 13 9.37 -51.48 17.31
CA ALA A 13 10.63 -51.07 17.94
C ALA A 13 10.43 -50.88 19.45
N SER A 14 11.14 -51.70 20.24
CA SER A 14 11.27 -51.49 21.67
C SER A 14 12.27 -50.36 21.93
N VAL A 15 11.79 -49.18 22.34
CA VAL A 15 12.59 -48.19 23.07
C VAL A 15 11.75 -47.67 24.22
N THR A 16 12.29 -47.82 25.42
CA THR A 16 11.77 -47.33 26.69
C THR A 16 11.56 -45.82 26.67
N SER A 17 10.37 -45.40 27.10
CA SER A 17 10.02 -44.01 27.36
C SER A 17 10.91 -43.40 28.45
N THR A 18 11.50 -42.25 28.16
CA THR A 18 11.73 -41.22 29.17
C THR A 18 11.08 -39.96 28.63
N ASN A 19 10.05 -39.50 29.33
CA ASN A 19 9.37 -38.24 29.10
C ASN A 19 10.40 -37.10 29.07
N ASP A 20 10.35 -36.27 28.03
CA ASP A 20 10.22 -34.82 28.19
C ASP A 20 10.00 -34.16 26.82
N GLU A 21 9.14 -33.14 26.85
CA GLU A 21 8.70 -32.29 25.76
C GLU A 21 9.88 -31.53 25.13
N SER A 22 9.97 -31.48 23.79
CA SER A 22 10.46 -30.32 23.01
C SER A 22 10.59 -30.61 21.51
N ASN A 23 10.26 -29.58 20.74
CA ASN A 23 10.22 -29.46 19.29
C ASN A 23 11.52 -29.86 18.57
N LEU A 24 11.39 -30.64 17.50
CA LEU A 24 12.34 -30.66 16.39
C LEU A 24 11.60 -30.99 15.08
N VAL A 25 11.59 -30.06 14.13
CA VAL A 25 11.26 -30.35 12.72
C VAL A 25 12.45 -29.89 11.87
N ASN A 26 13.13 -30.85 11.24
CA ASN A 26 14.10 -30.58 10.18
C ASN A 26 13.40 -30.70 8.83
N VAL A 27 13.60 -29.73 7.94
CA VAL A 27 13.24 -29.84 6.52
C VAL A 27 14.53 -30.03 5.72
N PHE A 28 14.63 -31.15 4.98
CA PHE A 28 15.71 -31.40 4.02
C PHE A 28 15.10 -31.77 2.67
N PHE A 29 15.67 -31.29 1.57
CA PHE A 29 15.40 -31.80 0.22
C PHE A 29 16.57 -32.68 -0.24
N ILE A 30 16.30 -33.96 -0.55
CA ILE A 30 17.27 -34.95 -1.07
C ILE A 30 16.72 -35.54 -2.39
N PRO A 31 17.55 -35.83 -3.41
CA PRO A 31 17.09 -36.35 -4.71
C PRO A 31 16.37 -37.70 -4.65
N THR A 32 15.48 -37.89 -5.63
CA THR A 32 14.25 -38.70 -5.62
C THR A 32 14.33 -40.23 -5.56
N GLU A 33 15.48 -40.88 -5.38
CA GLU A 33 15.55 -42.32 -5.69
C GLU A 33 15.50 -43.32 -4.51
N LYS A 34 15.69 -42.95 -3.24
CA LYS A 34 15.63 -43.94 -2.12
C LYS A 34 15.29 -43.37 -0.73
N LEU A 35 14.09 -42.83 -0.49
CA LEU A 35 13.59 -42.58 0.87
C LEU A 35 12.05 -42.60 0.94
N GLU A 36 11.51 -43.24 1.98
CA GLU A 36 10.08 -43.29 2.28
C GLU A 36 9.76 -42.23 3.35
N VAL A 37 8.89 -41.27 3.02
CA VAL A 37 8.60 -40.04 3.77
C VAL A 37 7.67 -40.31 4.97
N LYS A 38 8.03 -39.83 6.17
CA LYS A 38 7.29 -40.08 7.41
C LYS A 38 6.52 -38.89 8.02
N ASN A 39 6.64 -37.67 7.51
CA ASN A 39 5.82 -36.50 7.86
C ASN A 39 5.99 -35.42 6.78
N GLY A 40 4.91 -34.97 6.15
CA GLY A 40 4.95 -33.91 5.12
C GLY A 40 3.82 -32.91 5.34
N TYR A 41 4.07 -31.63 5.06
CA TYR A 41 3.06 -30.58 5.07
C TYR A 41 2.42 -30.48 3.68
N PHE A 42 1.09 -30.45 3.64
CA PHE A 42 0.33 -30.21 2.42
C PHE A 42 -0.12 -28.76 2.40
N PHE A 43 0.49 -27.94 1.56
CA PHE A 43 -0.05 -26.63 1.21
C PHE A 43 -1.16 -26.86 0.18
N THR A 44 -2.40 -26.54 0.52
CA THR A 44 -3.44 -26.41 -0.50
C THR A 44 -3.16 -25.12 -1.24
N GLN A 45 -2.88 -25.22 -2.54
CA GLN A 45 -2.85 -24.06 -3.42
C GLN A 45 -4.14 -23.26 -3.20
N ILE A 46 -4.03 -22.00 -2.76
CA ILE A 46 -5.19 -21.11 -2.70
C ILE A 46 -5.58 -20.85 -4.16
N THR A 47 -6.60 -21.56 -4.64
CA THR A 47 -7.05 -21.51 -6.05
C THR A 47 -7.75 -20.21 -6.42
N SER A 48 -8.09 -19.39 -5.43
CA SER A 48 -8.63 -18.04 -5.60
C SER A 48 -8.05 -17.15 -4.51
N ARG A 49 -7.06 -16.33 -4.90
CA ARG A 49 -6.57 -15.25 -4.05
C ARG A 49 -7.71 -14.26 -3.85
N PRO A 50 -7.99 -13.82 -2.63
CA PRO A 50 -8.84 -12.65 -2.43
C PRO A 50 -8.08 -11.44 -2.98
N THR A 51 -8.39 -11.02 -4.20
CA THR A 51 -7.69 -9.92 -4.88
C THR A 51 -8.65 -8.78 -5.18
N ILE A 52 -8.19 -7.57 -4.91
CA ILE A 52 -8.76 -6.34 -5.44
C ILE A 52 -7.78 -5.86 -6.51
N ASP A 53 -8.28 -5.40 -7.66
CA ASP A 53 -7.43 -5.06 -8.80
C ASP A 53 -6.38 -3.99 -8.42
N GLY A 54 -5.15 -4.16 -8.90
CA GLY A 54 -4.03 -3.30 -8.55
C GLY A 54 -3.42 -3.50 -7.15
N TRP A 55 -3.99 -4.31 -6.26
CA TRP A 55 -3.43 -4.57 -4.92
C TRP A 55 -2.59 -5.86 -4.90
N HIS A 56 -1.36 -5.75 -4.42
CA HIS A 56 -0.38 -6.84 -4.38
C HIS A 56 -0.01 -7.16 -2.94
N ALA A 57 -0.06 -8.43 -2.56
CA ALA A 57 0.28 -8.86 -1.21
C ALA A 57 1.80 -9.09 -1.09
N GLY A 58 2.40 -8.68 0.02
CA GLY A 58 3.76 -9.08 0.30
C GLY A 58 4.13 -9.06 1.76
N ASP A 59 5.30 -9.61 2.04
CA ASP A 59 5.83 -9.78 3.37
C ASP A 59 7.24 -9.19 3.40
N MET A 60 7.40 -8.11 4.14
CA MET A 60 8.62 -7.29 4.12
C MET A 60 9.49 -7.48 5.35
N HIS A 61 9.09 -8.38 6.25
CA HIS A 61 9.87 -8.75 7.41
C HIS A 61 10.01 -10.26 7.41
N THR A 62 11.08 -10.76 6.80
CA THR A 62 11.32 -12.19 6.67
C THR A 62 12.80 -12.50 6.80
N HIS A 63 13.09 -13.66 7.37
CA HIS A 63 14.45 -14.11 7.61
C HIS A 63 14.73 -15.35 6.78
N SER A 64 15.88 -15.34 6.12
CA SER A 64 16.37 -16.43 5.29
C SER A 64 17.55 -17.13 5.97
N TRP A 65 18.17 -18.04 5.23
CA TRP A 65 19.40 -18.70 5.68
C TRP A 65 20.61 -17.77 5.85
N TYR A 66 20.49 -16.51 5.41
CA TYR A 66 21.52 -15.49 5.56
C TYR A 66 21.59 -14.96 7.00
N THR A 67 20.50 -15.06 7.75
CA THR A 67 20.52 -15.00 9.21
C THR A 67 21.18 -16.27 9.75
N TYR A 68 22.50 -16.22 9.84
CA TYR A 68 23.31 -17.34 10.28
C TYR A 68 23.28 -17.48 11.80
N ALA A 69 22.30 -18.20 12.36
CA ALA A 69 22.37 -18.54 13.78
C ALA A 69 23.53 -19.52 14.05
N ASP A 70 24.63 -19.04 14.65
CA ASP A 70 25.70 -19.89 15.24
C ASP A 70 25.15 -20.94 16.23
N TRP A 71 23.89 -20.79 16.62
CA TRP A 71 23.09 -21.75 17.35
C TRP A 71 21.76 -21.94 16.62
N ILE A 72 21.59 -23.05 15.88
CA ILE A 72 20.28 -23.63 15.48
C ILE A 72 19.25 -23.65 16.64
N VAL A 73 19.71 -23.47 17.87
CA VAL A 73 18.98 -23.45 19.13
C VAL A 73 18.20 -22.13 19.38
N SER A 74 18.47 -21.03 18.67
CA SER A 74 17.75 -19.75 18.88
C SER A 74 16.45 -19.62 18.09
N GLY A 75 16.17 -20.49 17.11
CA GLY A 75 14.95 -20.39 16.30
C GLY A 75 15.02 -19.36 15.16
N GLU A 76 16.05 -18.51 15.14
CA GLU A 76 16.21 -17.42 14.15
C GLU A 76 16.79 -17.87 12.78
N PHE A 77 16.70 -19.15 12.44
CA PHE A 77 17.25 -19.66 11.16
C PHE A 77 16.17 -19.72 10.10
N GLY A 78 16.34 -18.95 9.01
CA GLY A 78 15.40 -18.90 7.90
C GLY A 78 15.65 -19.93 6.77
N PRO A 79 14.65 -20.17 5.90
CA PRO A 79 14.79 -21.03 4.72
C PRO A 79 15.65 -20.40 3.59
N PRO A 80 16.09 -21.18 2.59
CA PRO A 80 16.72 -20.62 1.39
C PRO A 80 15.76 -19.71 0.60
N PRO A 81 16.21 -18.57 0.05
CA PRO A 81 15.37 -17.62 -0.67
C PRO A 81 14.53 -18.23 -1.81
N GLU A 82 15.11 -19.14 -2.61
CA GLU A 82 14.36 -19.85 -3.67
C GLU A 82 13.14 -20.62 -3.10
N THR A 83 13.31 -21.26 -1.94
CA THR A 83 12.20 -22.00 -1.29
C THR A 83 11.16 -21.03 -0.73
N MET A 84 11.60 -19.92 -0.14
CA MET A 84 10.68 -18.88 0.35
C MET A 84 9.84 -18.31 -0.79
N ALA A 85 10.44 -18.03 -1.95
CA ALA A 85 9.73 -17.52 -3.12
C ALA A 85 8.64 -18.48 -3.62
N GLU A 86 8.92 -19.78 -3.69
CA GLU A 86 7.93 -20.77 -4.12
C GLU A 86 6.76 -20.89 -3.14
N ILE A 87 7.04 -20.87 -1.83
CA ILE A 87 5.98 -20.90 -0.80
C ILE A 87 5.22 -19.57 -0.76
N ALA A 88 5.88 -18.43 -0.88
CA ALA A 88 5.26 -17.11 -0.96
C ALA A 88 4.22 -17.05 -2.08
N LYS A 89 4.60 -17.45 -3.30
CA LYS A 89 3.68 -17.53 -4.45
C LYS A 89 2.48 -18.44 -4.17
N ALA A 90 2.71 -19.59 -3.53
CA ALA A 90 1.67 -20.54 -3.15
C ALA A 90 0.73 -20.02 -2.05
N CYS A 91 1.25 -19.21 -1.12
CA CYS A 91 0.51 -18.51 -0.06
C CYS A 91 -0.19 -17.23 -0.54
N GLY A 92 -0.07 -16.91 -1.83
CA GLY A 92 -0.73 -15.78 -2.45
C GLY A 92 -0.02 -14.45 -2.28
N LEU A 93 1.29 -14.46 -1.99
CA LEU A 93 2.13 -13.27 -2.03
C LEU A 93 2.64 -13.01 -3.45
N ASP A 94 2.80 -11.73 -3.75
CA ASP A 94 3.29 -11.15 -4.98
C ASP A 94 4.72 -10.59 -4.80
N PHE A 95 5.10 -10.26 -3.56
CA PHE A 95 6.47 -9.90 -3.23
C PHE A 95 6.91 -10.34 -1.84
N VAL A 96 8.22 -10.47 -1.66
CA VAL A 96 8.88 -10.71 -0.37
C VAL A 96 10.12 -9.83 -0.27
N VAL A 97 10.37 -9.25 0.90
CA VAL A 97 11.65 -8.61 1.22
C VAL A 97 12.34 -9.44 2.29
N LEU A 98 13.55 -9.91 2.00
CA LEU A 98 14.44 -10.50 2.98
C LEU A 98 14.98 -9.37 3.86
N THR A 99 14.84 -9.49 5.16
CA THR A 99 15.34 -8.53 6.15
C THR A 99 16.16 -9.25 7.20
N ASP A 100 17.11 -10.07 6.73
CA ASP A 100 17.97 -10.86 7.60
C ASP A 100 18.74 -9.98 8.59
N HIS A 101 18.96 -10.52 9.78
CA HIS A 101 19.65 -9.79 10.84
C HIS A 101 21.13 -9.55 10.50
N THR A 102 21.61 -8.34 10.79
CA THR A 102 22.90 -7.87 10.26
C THR A 102 24.11 -7.88 11.18
N ASP A 103 23.94 -7.89 12.50
CA ASP A 103 25.07 -7.65 13.40
C ASP A 103 26.20 -8.68 13.28
N TYR A 104 25.93 -9.93 13.67
CA TYR A 104 26.90 -11.03 13.66
C TYR A 104 26.63 -12.07 12.58
N TRP A 105 25.49 -11.93 11.88
CA TRP A 105 24.87 -13.03 11.14
C TRP A 105 24.95 -12.81 9.63
N LEU A 106 24.63 -11.60 9.16
CA LEU A 106 24.85 -11.17 7.79
C LEU A 106 26.07 -10.25 7.67
N ASN A 107 26.89 -10.47 6.65
CA ASN A 107 28.05 -9.62 6.35
C ASN A 107 28.00 -9.10 4.91
N GLU A 108 28.93 -8.24 4.54
CA GLU A 108 28.98 -7.61 3.21
C GLU A 108 29.04 -8.63 2.04
N GLU A 109 29.71 -9.77 2.22
CA GLU A 109 29.76 -10.84 1.22
C GLU A 109 28.41 -11.57 1.14
N GLY A 110 27.82 -11.93 2.28
CA GLY A 110 26.50 -12.54 2.34
C GLY A 110 25.39 -11.64 1.77
N TYR A 111 25.48 -10.32 2.00
CA TYR A 111 24.54 -9.35 1.43
C TYR A 111 24.69 -9.23 -0.08
N SER A 112 25.94 -9.27 -0.59
CA SER A 112 26.21 -9.30 -2.03
C SER A 112 25.65 -10.58 -2.68
N ASP A 113 25.74 -11.71 -2.00
CA ASP A 113 25.14 -12.96 -2.45
C ASP A 113 23.61 -12.89 -2.43
N MET A 114 23.04 -12.31 -1.36
CA MET A 114 21.59 -12.08 -1.23
C MET A 114 21.06 -11.24 -2.39
N ILE A 115 21.70 -10.10 -2.72
CA ILE A 115 21.33 -9.28 -3.89
C ILE A 115 21.32 -10.12 -5.17
N SER A 116 22.35 -10.96 -5.35
CA SER A 116 22.47 -11.79 -6.56
C SER A 116 21.33 -12.82 -6.64
N GLU A 117 21.00 -13.45 -5.52
CA GLU A 117 19.93 -14.45 -5.43
C GLU A 117 18.54 -13.82 -5.61
N THR A 118 18.22 -12.73 -4.89
CA THR A 118 16.93 -12.02 -5.00
C THR A 118 16.72 -11.45 -6.40
N THR A 119 17.77 -10.90 -7.03
CA THR A 119 17.75 -10.46 -8.43
C THR A 119 17.43 -11.62 -9.39
N SER A 120 17.99 -12.81 -9.14
CA SER A 120 17.77 -13.98 -10.00
C SER A 120 16.37 -14.57 -9.88
N ILE A 121 15.74 -14.43 -8.71
CA ILE A 121 14.38 -14.92 -8.42
C ILE A 121 13.31 -13.94 -8.91
N THR A 122 13.61 -12.65 -8.87
CA THR A 122 12.69 -11.59 -9.31
C THR A 122 12.27 -11.77 -10.76
N SER A 123 10.98 -11.57 -11.01
CA SER A 123 10.34 -11.68 -12.31
C SER A 123 9.25 -10.62 -12.47
N THR A 124 8.55 -10.61 -13.61
CA THR A 124 7.43 -9.66 -13.84
C THR A 124 6.23 -9.90 -12.91
N ASP A 125 6.11 -11.11 -12.38
CA ASP A 125 4.91 -11.57 -11.65
C ASP A 125 5.23 -11.88 -10.18
N PHE A 126 6.49 -11.72 -9.76
CA PHE A 126 6.92 -11.89 -8.37
C PHE A 126 8.19 -11.09 -8.11
N LEU A 127 8.19 -10.27 -7.06
CA LEU A 127 9.33 -9.47 -6.66
C LEU A 127 9.97 -10.04 -5.39
N MET A 128 11.27 -10.32 -5.44
CA MET A 128 12.04 -10.66 -4.25
C MET A 128 13.13 -9.62 -4.05
N LEU A 129 13.14 -8.96 -2.90
CA LEU A 129 14.10 -7.91 -2.58
C LEU A 129 14.96 -8.32 -1.40
N GLN A 130 16.17 -7.78 -1.37
CA GLN A 130 17.09 -7.80 -0.25
C GLN A 130 16.74 -6.72 0.77
N GLY A 131 17.34 -6.79 1.95
CA GLY A 131 17.07 -5.88 3.05
C GLY A 131 17.80 -6.35 4.30
N GLU A 132 17.68 -5.55 5.34
CA GLU A 132 18.41 -5.72 6.59
C GLU A 132 17.47 -5.40 7.75
N GLU A 133 17.33 -6.31 8.72
CA GLU A 133 16.84 -5.92 10.05
C GLU A 133 18.06 -5.54 10.91
N VAL A 134 18.12 -4.26 11.27
CA VAL A 134 19.27 -3.68 11.96
C VAL A 134 18.90 -3.35 13.40
N MET A 135 19.47 -4.11 14.33
CA MET A 135 19.43 -3.77 15.75
C MET A 135 20.31 -2.53 16.00
N CYS A 136 19.69 -1.42 16.42
CA CYS A 136 20.37 -0.15 16.62
C CYS A 136 20.90 -0.03 18.05
N ALA A 137 22.21 0.15 18.22
CA ALA A 137 22.82 0.24 19.54
C ALA A 137 22.60 1.61 20.20
N TRP A 138 22.00 1.64 21.40
CA TRP A 138 22.26 2.74 22.34
C TRP A 138 23.71 2.59 22.84
N ALA A 139 24.46 3.68 22.85
CA ALA A 139 25.71 3.77 23.59
C ALA A 139 25.64 3.06 24.97
N ALA A 140 26.30 1.89 25.07
CA ALA A 140 26.66 1.11 26.27
C ALA A 140 25.77 -0.10 26.69
N ARG A 141 26.38 -1.28 26.47
CA ARG A 141 26.52 -2.41 27.44
C ARG A 141 25.28 -3.26 27.77
N LYS A 142 25.40 -4.56 27.48
CA LYS A 142 25.40 -5.70 28.44
C LYS A 142 24.37 -5.68 29.59
N ILE A 143 23.19 -5.10 29.40
CA ILE A 143 22.05 -5.27 30.29
C ILE A 143 20.93 -5.73 29.39
N TRP A 144 20.39 -6.90 29.70
CA TRP A 144 19.29 -7.53 29.00
C TRP A 144 18.12 -6.53 28.93
N GLY A 145 17.83 -6.09 27.71
CA GLY A 145 16.82 -5.11 27.34
C GLY A 145 17.02 -4.83 25.85
N HIS A 146 16.08 -5.31 25.04
CA HIS A 146 16.16 -5.31 23.58
C HIS A 146 16.43 -3.89 23.05
N ALA A 147 17.36 -3.78 22.10
CA ALA A 147 17.59 -2.54 21.37
C ALA A 147 16.51 -2.40 20.28
N PRO A 148 16.14 -1.17 19.90
CA PRO A 148 15.17 -0.98 18.84
C PRO A 148 15.74 -1.44 17.50
N GLU A 149 14.88 -2.01 16.66
CA GLU A 149 15.22 -2.57 15.35
C GLU A 149 14.61 -1.75 14.20
N LEU A 150 15.34 -1.69 13.09
CA LEU A 150 14.93 -1.01 11.87
C LEU A 150 14.86 -2.01 10.72
N LEU A 151 13.73 -2.00 10.00
CA LEU A 151 13.58 -2.68 8.73
C LEU A 151 14.10 -1.77 7.63
N CYS A 152 15.29 -2.09 7.14
CA CYS A 152 15.94 -1.38 6.05
C CYS A 152 15.67 -2.13 4.74
N LEU A 153 14.65 -1.68 4.02
CA LEU A 153 14.09 -2.38 2.86
C LEU A 153 14.83 -2.00 1.59
N ALA A 154 15.34 -3.01 0.87
CA ALA A 154 15.97 -2.89 -0.44
C ALA A 154 17.07 -1.82 -0.59
N PRO A 155 18.05 -1.71 0.32
CA PRO A 155 19.26 -0.96 0.03
C PRO A 155 20.09 -1.67 -1.06
N GLU A 156 20.68 -0.89 -1.96
CA GLU A 156 21.53 -1.38 -3.06
C GLU A 156 22.88 -1.94 -2.59
N TRP A 157 23.27 -1.63 -1.35
CA TRP A 157 24.52 -2.09 -0.74
C TRP A 157 24.37 -2.21 0.78
N PHE A 158 25.19 -3.10 1.35
CA PHE A 158 25.15 -3.46 2.77
C PHE A 158 25.31 -2.24 3.70
N ILE A 159 24.29 -1.94 4.49
CA ILE A 159 24.23 -0.76 5.34
C ILE A 159 24.89 -1.01 6.70
N SER A 160 24.73 -2.19 7.29
CA SER A 160 25.06 -2.36 8.71
C SER A 160 26.56 -2.55 8.93
N ARG A 161 27.17 -1.71 9.76
CA ARG A 161 28.54 -1.95 10.27
C ARG A 161 28.55 -1.51 11.73
N SER A 162 28.47 -2.46 12.65
CA SER A 162 28.47 -2.17 14.08
C SER A 162 29.59 -1.18 14.48
N PRO A 163 29.36 -0.21 15.39
CA PRO A 163 28.08 0.26 15.94
C PRO A 163 27.61 1.58 15.31
N TYR A 164 26.39 1.62 14.75
CA TYR A 164 25.69 2.87 14.38
C TYR A 164 24.52 3.14 15.32
N ASP A 165 24.31 4.43 15.61
CA ASP A 165 23.03 4.92 16.12
C ASP A 165 21.95 4.84 15.03
N ALA A 166 20.68 4.81 15.44
CA ALA A 166 19.55 4.60 14.54
C ALA A 166 19.44 5.64 13.40
N GLN A 167 19.79 6.91 13.67
CA GLN A 167 19.76 7.96 12.65
C GLN A 167 20.82 7.71 11.56
N SER A 168 22.02 7.28 11.96
CA SER A 168 23.07 6.91 11.00
C SER A 168 22.69 5.71 10.12
N VAL A 169 22.00 4.70 10.68
CA VAL A 169 21.48 3.55 9.91
C VAL A 169 20.47 4.02 8.87
N LEU A 170 19.53 4.87 9.29
CA LEU A 170 18.52 5.44 8.41
C LEU A 170 19.14 6.23 7.25
N GLU A 171 20.07 7.14 7.55
CA GLU A 171 20.73 7.96 6.52
C GLU A 171 21.52 7.12 5.51
N ARG A 172 22.18 6.05 5.97
CA ARG A 172 22.90 5.13 5.07
C ARG A 172 21.95 4.31 4.21
N THR A 173 20.82 3.90 4.76
CA THR A 173 19.77 3.21 3.99
C THR A 173 19.27 4.08 2.84
N TYR A 174 19.00 5.36 3.10
CA TYR A 174 18.63 6.30 2.05
C TYR A 174 19.74 6.57 1.03
N GLN A 175 21.00 6.64 1.45
CA GLN A 175 22.13 6.73 0.52
C GLN A 175 22.26 5.47 -0.36
N ALA A 176 21.79 4.33 0.13
CA ALA A 176 21.69 3.07 -0.61
C ALA A 176 20.38 2.93 -1.38
N GLY A 177 19.50 3.94 -1.40
CA GLY A 177 18.23 3.90 -2.12
C GLY A 177 17.14 3.03 -1.47
N GLY A 178 17.32 2.59 -0.23
CA GLY A 178 16.33 1.80 0.52
C GLY A 178 15.29 2.65 1.27
N LEU A 179 14.39 1.98 1.98
CA LEU A 179 13.41 2.57 2.91
C LEU A 179 13.64 2.07 4.35
N VAL A 180 13.11 2.78 5.34
CA VAL A 180 13.31 2.49 6.77
C VAL A 180 11.97 2.51 7.52
N PHE A 181 11.54 1.34 7.97
CA PHE A 181 10.47 1.23 8.95
C PHE A 181 11.05 0.86 10.31
N VAL A 182 10.38 1.26 11.38
CA VAL A 182 10.65 0.71 12.71
C VAL A 182 10.05 -0.69 12.80
N ALA A 183 10.87 -1.69 13.09
CA ALA A 183 10.43 -3.07 13.29
C ALA A 183 9.68 -3.20 14.62
N HIS A 184 8.56 -3.94 14.62
CA HIS A 184 7.74 -4.39 15.76
C HIS A 184 7.96 -3.67 17.10
N PRO A 185 7.74 -2.35 17.20
CA PRO A 185 8.17 -1.59 18.37
C PRO A 185 7.29 -1.89 19.58
N VAL A 186 7.81 -2.58 20.59
CA VAL A 186 7.04 -2.83 21.83
C VAL A 186 7.36 -1.84 22.94
N THR A 187 6.46 -1.76 23.94
CA THR A 187 6.60 -0.86 25.09
C THR A 187 7.97 -1.02 25.76
N GLY A 188 8.71 0.09 25.88
CA GLY A 188 10.01 0.13 26.57
C GLY A 188 11.22 -0.29 25.73
N GLN A 189 11.01 -0.75 24.49
CA GLN A 189 12.06 -0.96 23.50
C GLN A 189 12.19 0.24 22.54
N TRP A 190 11.16 1.08 22.50
CA TRP A 190 11.05 2.24 21.61
C TRP A 190 11.60 3.54 22.22
N ASP A 191 12.92 3.68 22.31
CA ASP A 191 13.59 4.97 22.55
C ASP A 191 14.64 5.22 21.45
N PHE A 192 14.16 5.75 20.32
CA PHE A 192 15.00 6.15 19.19
C PHE A 192 15.64 7.54 19.37
N GLY A 193 15.50 8.17 20.55
CA GLY A 193 16.03 9.50 20.81
C GLY A 193 15.55 10.54 19.80
N ASN A 194 16.46 11.02 18.94
CA ASN A 194 16.21 12.07 17.95
C ASN A 194 16.01 11.54 16.52
N MET A 195 15.76 10.24 16.33
CA MET A 195 15.54 9.69 14.98
C MET A 195 14.34 10.35 14.30
N HIS A 196 14.51 10.75 13.05
CA HIS A 196 13.48 11.42 12.26
C HIS A 196 13.61 11.07 10.78
N GLY A 197 12.50 11.23 10.06
CA GLY A 197 12.46 11.06 8.62
C GLY A 197 12.32 9.62 8.13
N TYR A 198 12.03 8.65 9.02
CA TYR A 198 11.67 7.28 8.67
C TYR A 198 10.23 7.21 8.14
N GLU A 199 9.94 6.19 7.32
CA GLU A 199 8.65 6.02 6.66
C GLU A 199 7.52 5.75 7.65
N GLY A 200 7.77 4.94 8.68
CA GLY A 200 6.67 4.49 9.52
C GLY A 200 7.01 3.38 10.52
N LEU A 201 5.96 2.70 10.98
CA LEU A 201 6.04 1.63 11.97
C LEU A 201 5.50 0.32 11.39
N GLU A 202 6.15 -0.78 11.71
CA GLU A 202 5.53 -2.11 11.66
C GLU A 202 4.55 -2.23 12.84
N VAL A 203 3.29 -2.01 12.55
CA VAL A 203 2.20 -1.96 13.53
C VAL A 203 1.71 -3.34 13.93
N TRP A 204 1.78 -4.30 13.00
CA TRP A 204 1.36 -5.68 13.22
C TRP A 204 2.49 -6.62 12.84
N ASN A 205 3.02 -7.34 13.82
CA ASN A 205 4.06 -8.34 13.65
C ASN A 205 3.54 -9.74 14.01
N GLY A 206 3.60 -10.68 13.07
CA GLY A 206 3.19 -12.07 13.32
C GLY A 206 1.75 -12.20 13.85
N ASP A 207 1.55 -13.01 14.88
CA ASP A 207 0.24 -13.17 15.54
C ASP A 207 -0.07 -11.97 16.45
N TRP A 208 -1.28 -11.42 16.34
CA TRP A 208 -1.68 -10.21 17.09
C TRP A 208 -1.56 -10.38 18.62
N ASP A 209 -0.81 -9.48 19.25
CA ASP A 209 -0.58 -9.48 20.70
C ASP A 209 -0.67 -8.10 21.38
N ASP A 210 -0.31 -8.04 22.67
CA ASP A 210 -0.33 -6.80 23.47
C ASP A 210 0.71 -5.76 23.00
N GLY A 211 1.78 -6.21 22.33
CA GLY A 211 2.78 -5.37 21.68
C GLY A 211 2.19 -4.63 20.49
N ASP A 212 1.49 -5.35 19.60
CA ASP A 212 0.78 -4.74 18.47
C ASP A 212 -0.29 -3.74 18.91
N GLU A 213 -1.05 -4.06 19.98
CA GLU A 213 -2.02 -3.14 20.59
C GLU A 213 -1.37 -1.84 21.10
N TRP A 214 -0.12 -1.93 21.57
CA TRP A 214 0.64 -0.76 21.97
C TRP A 214 1.14 0.02 20.75
N THR A 215 1.68 -0.67 19.74
CA THR A 215 2.17 -0.04 18.51
C THR A 215 1.05 0.65 17.76
N LEU A 216 -0.15 0.06 17.69
CA LEU A 216 -1.33 0.66 17.09
C LEU A 216 -1.65 2.02 17.73
N LYS A 217 -1.63 2.09 19.07
CA LYS A 217 -1.84 3.35 19.81
C LYS A 217 -0.73 4.35 19.53
N LYS A 218 0.51 3.87 19.45
CA LYS A 218 1.67 4.71 19.16
C LYS A 218 1.61 5.30 17.76
N TRP A 219 1.18 4.50 16.77
CA TRP A 219 0.94 4.94 15.41
C TRP A 219 -0.20 5.97 15.35
N ASP A 220 -1.32 5.73 16.04
CA ASP A 220 -2.41 6.71 16.15
C ASP A 220 -1.96 8.04 16.78
N GLU A 221 -1.08 8.01 17.79
CA GLU A 221 -0.48 9.21 18.39
C GLU A 221 0.39 9.98 17.39
N LEU A 222 1.16 9.27 16.55
CA LEU A 222 1.99 9.88 15.51
C LEU A 222 1.12 10.54 14.43
N LEU A 223 0.08 9.84 13.96
CA LEU A 223 -0.87 10.39 12.99
C LEU A 223 -1.58 11.63 13.55
N GLN A 224 -2.03 11.60 14.81
CA GLN A 224 -2.68 12.77 15.44
C GLN A 224 -1.73 13.95 15.68
N ALA A 225 -0.42 13.70 15.77
CA ALA A 225 0.58 14.75 15.91
C ALA A 225 0.90 15.46 14.59
N GLU A 226 0.57 14.84 13.44
CA GLU A 226 0.78 15.40 12.11
C GLU A 226 -0.17 16.58 11.87
N LYS A 227 0.38 17.69 11.39
CA LYS A 227 -0.35 18.95 11.18
C LYS A 227 -0.65 19.21 9.72
N ASP A 228 0.15 18.66 8.81
CA ASP A 228 -0.07 18.77 7.38
C ASP A 228 0.39 17.50 6.66
N PRO A 229 -0.52 16.59 6.28
CA PRO A 229 -0.16 15.35 5.60
C PRO A 229 0.47 15.56 4.22
N ALA A 230 0.45 16.79 3.69
CA ALA A 230 1.21 17.16 2.50
C ALA A 230 2.73 17.08 2.71
N ASP A 231 3.21 17.15 3.96
CA ASP A 231 4.62 16.99 4.32
C ASP A 231 5.02 15.51 4.56
N GLY A 232 4.07 14.58 4.37
CA GLY A 232 4.19 13.16 4.69
C GLY A 232 3.51 12.81 6.02
N PHE A 233 3.41 11.51 6.30
CA PHE A 233 2.91 10.99 7.57
C PHE A 233 3.55 9.62 7.84
N TRP A 234 3.52 9.16 9.10
CA TRP A 234 4.04 7.85 9.45
C TRP A 234 3.12 6.73 8.94
N VAL A 235 3.65 5.90 8.05
CA VAL A 235 2.93 4.79 7.43
C VAL A 235 2.88 3.57 8.36
N GLY A 236 1.72 2.93 8.45
CA GLY A 236 1.58 1.66 9.13
C GLY A 236 1.79 0.49 8.16
N ILE A 237 2.64 -0.46 8.53
CA ILE A 237 2.81 -1.73 7.82
C ILE A 237 2.62 -2.91 8.78
N GLY A 238 2.56 -4.11 8.25
CA GLY A 238 2.56 -5.33 9.06
C GLY A 238 3.08 -6.52 8.28
N ASN A 239 3.86 -7.36 8.95
CA ASN A 239 4.60 -8.46 8.34
C ASN A 239 4.73 -9.62 9.32
N SER A 240 5.29 -10.73 8.86
CA SER A 240 5.27 -11.97 9.63
C SER A 240 6.44 -12.15 10.59
N ASP A 241 7.58 -11.49 10.36
CA ASP A 241 8.86 -11.83 10.99
C ASP A 241 9.18 -13.32 10.85
N ALA A 242 8.96 -13.83 9.64
CA ALA A 242 9.02 -15.25 9.37
C ALA A 242 10.46 -15.76 9.37
N HIS A 243 10.75 -16.59 10.35
CA HIS A 243 11.93 -17.46 10.41
C HIS A 243 11.66 -18.87 9.86
N ASP A 244 10.42 -19.19 9.50
CA ASP A 244 10.09 -20.47 8.89
C ASP A 244 8.95 -20.38 7.86
N LEU A 245 8.80 -21.43 7.05
CA LEU A 245 7.82 -21.47 5.96
C LEU A 245 6.36 -21.50 6.42
N ARG A 246 6.07 -21.75 7.70
CA ARG A 246 4.72 -21.76 8.26
C ARG A 246 4.28 -20.35 8.65
N SER A 247 5.22 -19.53 9.10
CA SER A 247 4.97 -18.14 9.49
C SER A 247 4.94 -17.19 8.28
N LEU A 248 5.54 -17.58 7.15
CA LEU A 248 5.62 -16.73 5.96
C LEU A 248 4.24 -16.20 5.51
N GLY A 249 4.08 -14.88 5.56
CA GLY A 249 2.87 -14.16 5.18
C GLY A 249 1.67 -14.33 6.11
N ILE A 250 1.80 -14.89 7.33
CA ILE A 250 0.68 -14.96 8.28
C ILE A 250 0.13 -13.56 8.59
N THR A 251 1.03 -12.58 8.62
CA THR A 251 0.77 -11.15 8.57
C THR A 251 1.52 -10.58 7.38
N ARG A 252 0.89 -9.67 6.65
CA ARG A 252 1.35 -9.20 5.35
C ARG A 252 0.88 -7.78 5.08
N THR A 253 1.58 -7.09 4.19
CA THR A 253 1.21 -5.77 3.69
C THR A 253 0.78 -5.88 2.23
N TYR A 254 -0.41 -5.40 1.95
CA TYR A 254 -0.91 -5.16 0.61
C TYR A 254 -0.49 -3.77 0.14
N VAL A 255 0.03 -3.64 -1.07
CA VAL A 255 0.48 -2.37 -1.66
C VAL A 255 -0.25 -2.15 -2.99
N TYR A 256 -0.74 -0.94 -3.21
CA TYR A 256 -1.43 -0.58 -4.43
C TYR A 256 -0.43 -0.21 -5.54
N LEU A 257 -0.33 -1.08 -6.54
CA LEU A 257 0.58 -0.98 -7.69
C LEU A 257 -0.21 -1.18 -8.99
N PRO A 258 -1.04 -0.20 -9.41
CA PRO A 258 -1.93 -0.34 -10.56
C PRO A 258 -1.18 -0.46 -11.91
N ARG A 259 0.11 -0.12 -11.94
CA ARG A 259 0.98 -0.24 -13.11
C ARG A 259 1.79 -1.55 -13.16
N GLY A 260 1.63 -2.42 -12.16
CA GLY A 260 2.35 -3.68 -12.03
C GLY A 260 3.50 -3.63 -11.02
N LEU A 261 4.05 -4.81 -10.73
CA LEU A 261 5.12 -5.00 -9.74
C LEU A 261 6.45 -4.44 -10.24
N SER A 262 7.03 -3.53 -9.47
CA SER A 262 8.43 -3.13 -9.59
C SER A 262 8.92 -2.58 -8.26
N GLU A 263 10.22 -2.67 -8.00
CA GLU A 263 10.83 -2.11 -6.78
C GLU A 263 10.57 -0.60 -6.65
N ALA A 264 10.68 0.15 -7.74
CA ALA A 264 10.48 1.59 -7.73
C ALA A 264 9.03 1.99 -7.37
N GLU A 265 8.04 1.31 -7.96
CA GLU A 265 6.63 1.57 -7.64
C GLU A 265 6.29 1.08 -6.23
N LEU A 266 6.85 -0.06 -5.79
CA LEU A 266 6.68 -0.57 -4.42
C LEU A 266 7.18 0.44 -3.39
N LYS A 267 8.42 0.92 -3.54
CA LYS A 267 9.02 1.89 -2.63
C LYS A 267 8.21 3.18 -2.58
N LYS A 268 7.83 3.70 -3.75
CA LYS A 268 7.02 4.92 -3.84
C LYS A 268 5.67 4.77 -3.13
N ALA A 269 4.95 3.68 -3.41
CA ALA A 269 3.64 3.42 -2.82
C ALA A 269 3.73 3.27 -1.29
N LEU A 270 4.78 2.63 -0.76
CA LEU A 270 5.02 2.53 0.68
C LEU A 270 5.31 3.91 1.31
N GLN A 271 6.10 4.76 0.66
CA GLN A 271 6.39 6.12 1.15
C GLN A 271 5.15 7.02 1.18
N GLU A 272 4.26 6.85 0.21
CA GLU A 272 3.01 7.61 0.09
C GLU A 272 1.86 6.99 0.91
N GLY A 273 2.11 5.86 1.59
CA GLY A 273 1.12 5.17 2.42
C GLY A 273 -0.01 4.50 1.62
N HIS A 274 0.21 4.20 0.35
CA HIS A 274 -0.69 3.42 -0.51
C HIS A 274 -0.64 1.91 -0.16
N CYS A 275 -0.80 1.59 1.12
CA CYS A 275 -0.70 0.23 1.62
C CYS A 275 -1.65 -0.06 2.78
N VAL A 276 -1.87 -1.36 3.02
CA VAL A 276 -2.82 -1.92 3.99
C VAL A 276 -2.18 -3.13 4.63
N PHE A 277 -2.21 -3.27 5.95
CA PHE A 277 -1.64 -4.42 6.64
C PHE A 277 -2.71 -5.35 7.22
N SER A 278 -2.47 -6.66 7.13
CA SER A 278 -3.51 -7.68 7.27
C SER A 278 -2.95 -9.05 7.65
N ASN A 279 -3.78 -9.90 8.26
CA ASN A 279 -3.49 -11.33 8.45
C ASN A 279 -4.11 -12.24 7.37
N GLY A 280 -4.37 -11.69 6.17
CA GLY A 280 -4.85 -12.41 5.00
C GLY A 280 -5.96 -11.68 4.24
N PRO A 281 -7.09 -11.29 4.86
CA PRO A 281 -8.15 -10.57 4.16
C PRO A 281 -7.79 -9.10 3.87
N LEU A 282 -8.11 -8.61 2.68
CA LEU A 282 -7.90 -7.22 2.30
C LEU A 282 -9.18 -6.39 2.53
N THR A 283 -9.02 -5.19 3.08
CA THR A 283 -10.04 -4.13 3.14
C THR A 283 -9.43 -2.88 2.55
N VAL A 284 -10.12 -2.27 1.59
CA VAL A 284 -9.76 -0.98 1.01
C VAL A 284 -10.95 -0.05 1.08
N PHE A 285 -10.69 1.25 0.99
CA PHE A 285 -11.74 2.24 0.96
C PHE A 285 -11.32 3.45 0.15
N GLU A 286 -12.32 4.13 -0.38
CA GLU A 286 -12.17 5.38 -1.12
C GLU A 286 -13.11 6.42 -0.54
N LEU A 287 -12.66 7.67 -0.59
CA LEU A 287 -13.47 8.83 -0.29
C LEU A 287 -13.95 9.43 -1.61
N GLN A 288 -15.26 9.56 -1.78
CA GLN A 288 -15.84 10.35 -2.85
C GLN A 288 -16.40 11.67 -2.34
N ASN A 289 -16.03 12.74 -3.03
CA ASN A 289 -16.46 14.10 -2.74
C ASN A 289 -16.50 14.90 -4.05
N CYS A 290 -17.63 15.55 -4.36
CA CYS A 290 -17.76 16.41 -5.54
C CYS A 290 -17.22 15.74 -6.83
N GLY A 291 -17.64 14.51 -7.10
CA GLY A 291 -17.23 13.77 -8.30
C GLY A 291 -15.75 13.34 -8.34
N ARG A 292 -14.97 13.63 -7.29
CA ARG A 292 -13.59 13.18 -7.13
C ARG A 292 -13.54 11.97 -6.20
N THR A 293 -12.64 11.05 -6.53
CA THR A 293 -12.25 9.92 -5.69
C THR A 293 -10.88 10.23 -5.10
N THR A 294 -10.72 9.94 -3.82
CA THR A 294 -9.45 10.01 -3.09
C THR A 294 -9.20 8.65 -2.47
N GLU A 295 -8.00 8.11 -2.63
CA GLU A 295 -7.62 6.76 -2.22
C GLU A 295 -6.74 6.75 -0.97
N ILE A 296 -6.54 5.57 -0.37
CA ILE A 296 -5.66 5.34 0.78
C ILE A 296 -4.29 5.94 0.52
N GLY A 297 -3.77 6.74 1.46
CA GLY A 297 -2.50 7.46 1.33
C GLY A 297 -2.64 8.89 0.81
N GLU A 298 -3.77 9.23 0.19
CA GLU A 298 -3.97 10.54 -0.42
C GLU A 298 -4.61 11.58 0.51
N LEU A 299 -4.57 12.83 0.06
CA LEU A 299 -5.15 14.00 0.70
C LEU A 299 -6.31 14.58 -0.13
N ALA A 300 -7.50 14.61 0.45
CA ALA A 300 -8.64 15.38 -0.05
C ALA A 300 -8.67 16.79 0.57
N ILE A 301 -8.78 17.83 -0.25
CA ILE A 301 -9.05 19.19 0.21
C ILE A 301 -10.53 19.49 -0.03
N VAL A 302 -11.26 19.82 1.03
CA VAL A 302 -12.73 19.99 0.98
C VAL A 302 -13.15 21.33 1.59
N PRO A 303 -14.20 21.99 1.06
CA PRO A 303 -14.78 23.16 1.72
C PRO A 303 -15.38 22.83 3.10
N PRO A 304 -15.63 23.82 3.97
CA PRO A 304 -16.39 23.61 5.19
C PRO A 304 -17.81 23.13 4.90
N ASN A 305 -18.38 22.30 5.78
CA ASN A 305 -19.73 21.73 5.65
C ASN A 305 -19.92 20.77 4.47
N THR A 306 -18.85 20.12 4.01
CA THR A 306 -18.92 19.16 2.92
C THR A 306 -19.38 17.79 3.40
N THR A 307 -20.18 17.10 2.58
CA THR A 307 -20.60 15.71 2.84
C THR A 307 -19.54 14.78 2.29
N LEU A 308 -19.06 13.85 3.12
CA LEU A 308 -18.10 12.82 2.69
C LEU A 308 -18.83 11.49 2.51
N SER A 309 -18.55 10.81 1.40
CA SER A 309 -19.06 9.47 1.13
C SER A 309 -17.90 8.49 1.06
N PHE A 310 -17.92 7.48 1.92
CA PHE A 310 -16.90 6.44 1.96
C PHE A 310 -17.46 5.15 1.36
N TYR A 311 -16.72 4.61 0.40
CA TYR A 311 -17.01 3.32 -0.22
C TYR A 311 -15.92 2.34 0.19
N PHE A 312 -16.33 1.10 0.44
CA PHE A 312 -15.44 0.06 0.93
C PHE A 312 -15.54 -1.13 -0.01
N ASP A 313 -14.40 -1.76 -0.24
CA ASP A 313 -14.33 -3.08 -0.85
C ASP A 313 -13.47 -3.97 0.05
N TRP A 314 -13.85 -5.24 0.17
CA TRP A 314 -13.14 -6.17 1.03
C TRP A 314 -13.33 -7.60 0.58
N THR A 315 -12.39 -8.43 1.00
CA THR A 315 -12.34 -9.82 0.60
C THR A 315 -12.94 -10.76 1.65
N GLU A 316 -13.10 -12.03 1.27
CA GLU A 316 -13.57 -13.07 2.19
C GLU A 316 -12.74 -13.11 3.49
N GLY A 317 -13.41 -13.30 4.62
CA GLY A 317 -12.82 -13.28 5.96
C GLY A 317 -13.11 -12.00 6.75
N VAL A 318 -13.56 -10.94 6.08
CA VAL A 318 -14.08 -9.72 6.71
C VAL A 318 -15.61 -9.73 6.72
N ASP A 319 -16.19 -9.47 7.89
CA ASP A 319 -17.63 -9.45 8.17
C ASP A 319 -18.17 -8.02 8.25
N ARG A 320 -17.36 -7.10 8.78
CA ARG A 320 -17.71 -5.68 8.94
C ARG A 320 -16.47 -4.79 8.92
N ILE A 321 -16.68 -3.55 8.54
CA ILE A 321 -15.68 -2.48 8.53
C ILE A 321 -15.96 -1.50 9.67
N GLU A 322 -14.94 -1.19 10.45
CA GLU A 322 -14.93 -0.10 11.43
C GLU A 322 -14.22 1.11 10.82
N LEU A 323 -14.93 2.22 10.64
CA LEU A 323 -14.37 3.49 10.15
C LEU A 323 -13.99 4.37 11.34
N TYR A 324 -12.74 4.81 11.38
CA TYR A 324 -12.18 5.67 12.40
C TYR A 324 -11.94 7.08 11.85
N LYS A 325 -12.11 8.09 12.71
CA LYS A 325 -11.71 9.48 12.47
C LYS A 325 -10.78 9.88 13.62
N ASP A 326 -9.55 10.29 13.30
CA ASP A 326 -8.56 10.74 14.29
C ASP A 326 -8.34 9.77 15.46
N GLY A 327 -8.39 8.46 15.18
CA GLY A 327 -8.22 7.39 16.16
C GLY A 327 -9.51 7.00 16.91
N ASP A 328 -10.58 7.78 16.78
CA ASP A 328 -11.88 7.47 17.38
C ASP A 328 -12.77 6.68 16.42
N LEU A 329 -13.41 5.61 16.91
CA LEU A 329 -14.37 4.83 16.13
C LEU A 329 -15.58 5.72 15.79
N LEU A 330 -15.79 5.94 14.51
CA LEU A 330 -16.90 6.76 14.02
C LEU A 330 -18.15 5.93 13.74
N THR A 331 -17.99 4.80 13.04
CA THR A 331 -19.11 3.90 12.74
C THR A 331 -18.62 2.50 12.37
N THR A 332 -19.54 1.54 12.41
CA THR A 332 -19.34 0.17 11.93
C THR A 332 -20.33 -0.12 10.82
N SER A 333 -19.88 -0.74 9.72
CA SER A 333 -20.70 -0.97 8.54
C SER A 333 -20.47 -2.33 7.91
N THR A 334 -21.50 -2.84 7.23
CA THR A 334 -21.45 -4.02 6.34
C THR A 334 -21.71 -3.62 4.88
N GLY A 335 -21.51 -2.34 4.55
CA GLY A 335 -21.76 -1.72 3.24
C GLY A 335 -21.22 -0.29 3.17
N ALA A 336 -21.51 0.45 2.10
CA ALA A 336 -21.08 1.85 1.96
C ALA A 336 -21.62 2.74 3.09
N VAL A 337 -20.84 3.77 3.48
CA VAL A 337 -21.18 4.71 4.55
C VAL A 337 -21.15 6.13 4.00
N THR A 338 -22.29 6.82 4.06
CA THR A 338 -22.34 8.27 3.84
C THR A 338 -22.40 8.98 5.18
N LEU A 339 -21.40 9.79 5.49
CA LEU A 339 -21.41 10.61 6.70
C LEU A 339 -22.11 11.94 6.40
N PRO A 340 -23.22 12.26 7.08
CA PRO A 340 -23.89 13.53 6.89
C PRO A 340 -23.05 14.66 7.49
N ARG A 341 -22.25 15.30 6.63
CA ARG A 341 -21.54 16.58 6.80
C ARG A 341 -20.46 16.61 7.88
N ILE A 342 -19.24 16.91 7.44
CA ILE A 342 -18.16 17.34 8.33
C ILE A 342 -18.33 18.84 8.59
N TYR A 343 -18.64 19.18 9.84
CA TYR A 343 -18.80 20.57 10.31
C TYR A 343 -17.50 21.09 10.93
N ASP A 344 -16.40 20.99 10.20
CA ASP A 344 -15.08 21.39 10.70
C ASP A 344 -14.64 22.74 10.11
N SER A 345 -13.82 23.48 10.87
CA SER A 345 -13.34 24.81 10.50
C SER A 345 -12.24 24.75 9.43
N VAL A 346 -12.15 25.76 8.57
CA VAL A 346 -11.02 25.91 7.62
C VAL A 346 -9.68 25.78 8.36
N GLY A 347 -8.76 25.00 7.80
CA GLY A 347 -7.45 24.70 8.36
C GLY A 347 -7.41 23.48 9.29
N SER A 348 -8.56 22.84 9.57
CA SER A 348 -8.58 21.54 10.24
C SER A 348 -8.14 20.44 9.26
N SER A 349 -7.39 19.48 9.79
CA SER A 349 -6.98 18.25 9.09
C SER A 349 -7.46 17.08 9.92
N HIS A 350 -8.01 16.08 9.25
CA HIS A 350 -8.50 14.86 9.85
C HIS A 350 -8.00 13.68 9.03
N TYR A 351 -7.70 12.57 9.69
CA TYR A 351 -7.46 11.31 8.99
C TYR A 351 -8.60 10.34 9.22
N PHE A 352 -8.90 9.57 8.18
CA PHE A 352 -9.85 8.48 8.23
C PHE A 352 -9.10 7.19 7.95
N ARG A 353 -9.33 6.14 8.74
CA ARG A 353 -8.77 4.81 8.50
C ARG A 353 -9.80 3.73 8.77
N CYS A 354 -9.64 2.58 8.15
CA CYS A 354 -10.55 1.46 8.28
C CYS A 354 -9.90 0.28 9.00
N VAL A 355 -10.72 -0.46 9.73
CA VAL A 355 -10.36 -1.75 10.33
C VAL A 355 -11.36 -2.80 9.85
N GLY A 356 -10.86 -3.84 9.19
CA GLY A 356 -11.62 -5.02 8.83
C GLY A 356 -11.69 -5.99 10.00
N ARG A 357 -12.90 -6.45 10.34
CA ARG A 357 -13.15 -7.40 11.44
C ARG A 357 -13.78 -8.69 10.91
N SER A 358 -13.43 -9.83 11.50
CA SER A 358 -14.18 -11.07 11.32
C SER A 358 -15.47 -11.10 12.16
N THR A 359 -16.33 -12.09 11.90
CA THR A 359 -17.62 -12.28 12.58
C THR A 359 -17.48 -12.43 14.10
N ASP A 360 -16.38 -13.04 14.57
CA ASP A 360 -16.04 -13.18 16.00
C ASP A 360 -15.37 -11.92 16.60
N GLY A 361 -15.09 -10.92 15.77
CA GLY A 361 -14.57 -9.61 16.19
C GLY A 361 -13.05 -9.50 16.21
N HIS A 362 -12.31 -10.52 15.79
CA HIS A 362 -10.86 -10.40 15.62
C HIS A 362 -10.49 -9.41 14.50
N PHE A 363 -9.33 -8.78 14.66
CA PHE A 363 -8.73 -7.96 13.62
C PHE A 363 -8.37 -8.82 12.41
N LYS A 364 -8.62 -8.27 11.22
CA LYS A 364 -8.20 -8.86 9.95
C LYS A 364 -7.34 -7.94 9.12
N CYS A 365 -7.61 -6.65 9.17
CA CYS A 365 -7.02 -5.69 8.25
C CYS A 365 -7.05 -4.28 8.85
N PHE A 366 -6.00 -3.50 8.61
CA PHE A 366 -5.92 -2.08 8.95
C PHE A 366 -5.42 -1.31 7.74
N THR A 367 -6.10 -0.22 7.39
CA THR A 367 -5.66 0.64 6.29
C THR A 367 -4.78 1.77 6.80
N ASN A 368 -3.85 2.23 5.97
CA ASN A 368 -3.32 3.59 6.09
C ASN A 368 -4.45 4.63 5.89
N PRO A 369 -4.23 5.89 6.31
CA PRO A 369 -5.29 6.88 6.27
C PRO A 369 -5.58 7.43 4.87
N ILE A 370 -6.82 7.88 4.68
CA ILE A 370 -7.16 8.97 3.77
C ILE A 370 -7.19 10.25 4.59
N TRP A 371 -6.45 11.26 4.15
CA TRP A 371 -6.44 12.56 4.80
C TRP A 371 -7.50 13.49 4.21
N VAL A 372 -8.11 14.29 5.08
CA VAL A 372 -9.07 15.33 4.70
C VAL A 372 -8.66 16.63 5.36
N LYS A 373 -8.31 17.62 4.53
CA LYS A 373 -8.02 18.98 4.98
C LYS A 373 -9.19 19.88 4.59
N VAL A 374 -9.73 20.61 5.56
CA VAL A 374 -10.78 21.59 5.31
C VAL A 374 -10.13 22.86 4.76
N GLY A 375 -10.21 23.03 3.45
CA GLY A 375 -9.74 24.22 2.74
C GLY A 375 -10.71 25.40 2.83
N SER A 376 -10.28 26.56 2.36
CA SER A 376 -11.22 27.65 2.05
C SER A 376 -12.20 27.20 0.96
N PRO A 377 -13.41 27.77 0.88
CA PRO A 377 -14.28 27.57 -0.28
C PRO A 377 -13.52 27.87 -1.58
N ASP A 378 -13.63 26.97 -2.54
CA ASP A 378 -12.98 27.08 -3.83
C ASP A 378 -13.52 28.29 -4.60
N ALA A 379 -12.61 29.15 -5.05
CA ALA A 379 -12.88 30.36 -5.81
C ALA A 379 -12.13 30.37 -7.16
N GLU A 380 -11.40 29.29 -7.48
CA GLU A 380 -10.65 29.18 -8.71
C GLU A 380 -11.52 28.49 -9.77
N PRO A 381 -11.68 29.07 -10.97
CA PRO A 381 -12.45 28.43 -12.02
C PRO A 381 -11.68 27.25 -12.65
N PRO A 382 -12.40 26.23 -13.18
CA PRO A 382 -11.78 25.14 -13.93
C PRO A 382 -10.90 25.63 -15.09
N ALA A 383 -9.76 24.97 -15.29
CA ALA A 383 -8.94 25.13 -16.48
C ALA A 383 -9.51 24.29 -17.63
N VAL A 384 -9.79 24.93 -18.77
CA VAL A 384 -10.31 24.26 -19.97
C VAL A 384 -9.32 24.39 -21.12
N SER A 385 -8.98 23.27 -21.75
CA SER A 385 -8.10 23.21 -22.93
C SER A 385 -8.73 22.39 -24.04
N ILE A 386 -8.90 22.98 -25.22
CA ILE A 386 -9.37 22.25 -26.40
C ILE A 386 -8.20 21.43 -26.97
N THR A 387 -8.36 20.12 -26.98
CA THR A 387 -7.33 19.14 -27.40
C THR A 387 -7.54 18.61 -28.80
N SER A 388 -8.76 18.65 -29.31
CA SER A 388 -9.10 18.32 -30.69
C SER A 388 -9.89 19.46 -31.29
N CYS A 389 -9.33 20.12 -32.31
CA CYS A 389 -9.95 21.24 -32.99
C CYS A 389 -10.13 20.95 -34.50
N PRO A 390 -11.23 21.43 -35.11
CA PRO A 390 -11.32 21.47 -36.56
C PRO A 390 -10.21 22.35 -37.16
N PRO A 391 -9.81 22.10 -38.41
CA PRO A 391 -8.96 23.02 -39.14
C PRO A 391 -9.63 24.40 -39.25
N PRO A 392 -8.86 25.49 -39.42
CA PRO A 392 -9.41 26.85 -39.58
C PRO A 392 -10.42 26.98 -40.74
N TYR A 393 -10.33 26.10 -41.73
CA TYR A 393 -11.26 25.96 -42.84
C TYR A 393 -11.76 24.52 -42.94
N VAL A 394 -13.08 24.34 -42.84
CA VAL A 394 -13.77 23.06 -42.85
C VAL A 394 -14.57 22.91 -44.14
N ALA A 395 -14.10 22.03 -45.03
CA ALA A 395 -14.80 21.70 -46.28
C ALA A 395 -15.60 20.38 -46.20
N ARG A 396 -15.53 19.67 -45.07
CA ARG A 396 -16.22 18.38 -44.84
C ARG A 396 -16.81 18.35 -43.44
N GLN A 397 -18.05 17.88 -43.35
CA GLN A 397 -18.80 17.70 -42.11
C GLN A 397 -18.82 16.21 -41.73
N PRO A 398 -18.99 15.84 -40.45
CA PRO A 398 -19.27 16.71 -39.31
C PRO A 398 -18.00 17.37 -38.70
N VAL A 399 -18.18 18.37 -37.84
CA VAL A 399 -17.11 19.02 -37.08
C VAL A 399 -17.08 18.50 -35.66
N THR A 400 -15.95 17.93 -35.23
CA THR A 400 -15.76 17.46 -33.85
C THR A 400 -14.82 18.37 -33.08
N VAL A 401 -15.16 18.67 -31.83
CA VAL A 401 -14.32 19.35 -30.85
C VAL A 401 -14.13 18.44 -29.65
N GLY A 402 -12.90 18.29 -29.19
CA GLY A 402 -12.55 17.56 -27.97
C GLY A 402 -11.78 18.44 -27.01
N TRP A 403 -11.93 18.23 -25.72
CA TRP A 403 -11.29 19.05 -24.69
C TRP A 403 -10.80 18.22 -23.50
N VAL A 404 -10.03 18.87 -22.64
CA VAL A 404 -9.77 18.45 -21.26
C VAL A 404 -10.19 19.62 -20.38
N ALA A 405 -10.91 19.31 -19.30
CA ALA A 405 -11.23 20.25 -18.25
C ALA A 405 -10.72 19.66 -16.93
N ASP A 406 -10.05 20.47 -16.15
CA ASP A 406 -9.51 20.10 -14.85
C ASP A 406 -9.76 21.25 -13.88
N ASP A 407 -10.06 20.92 -12.63
CA ASP A 407 -10.17 21.88 -11.55
C ASP A 407 -9.36 21.32 -10.39
N LEU A 408 -8.67 22.17 -9.61
CA LEU A 408 -7.74 21.74 -8.57
C LEU A 408 -8.42 21.37 -7.25
N TYR A 409 -9.54 21.99 -6.90
CA TYR A 409 -10.09 21.90 -5.54
C TYR A 409 -11.38 21.08 -5.48
N THR A 410 -12.38 21.42 -6.28
CA THR A 410 -13.70 20.79 -6.21
C THR A 410 -14.02 19.88 -7.38
N GLY A 411 -13.17 19.87 -8.42
CA GLY A 411 -13.36 19.03 -9.60
C GLY A 411 -14.39 19.63 -10.56
N VAL A 412 -14.51 19.05 -11.75
CA VAL A 412 -15.42 19.55 -12.79
C VAL A 412 -16.81 18.90 -12.63
N GLU A 413 -17.82 19.72 -12.33
CA GLU A 413 -19.21 19.27 -12.23
C GLU A 413 -19.80 18.96 -13.61
N ARG A 414 -19.62 19.87 -14.57
CA ARG A 414 -20.16 19.71 -15.94
C ARG A 414 -19.41 20.56 -16.95
N CYS A 415 -19.50 20.17 -18.22
CA CYS A 415 -19.07 20.97 -19.35
C CYS A 415 -20.27 21.34 -20.23
N GLU A 416 -20.33 22.58 -20.68
CA GLU A 416 -21.32 23.10 -21.60
C GLU A 416 -20.67 23.47 -22.94
N VAL A 417 -21.30 23.06 -24.04
CA VAL A 417 -20.81 23.33 -25.40
C VAL A 417 -21.66 24.42 -26.04
N TYR A 418 -21.03 25.50 -26.46
CA TYR A 418 -21.67 26.63 -27.13
C TYR A 418 -21.17 26.76 -28.56
N LEU A 419 -22.08 27.10 -29.48
CA LEU A 419 -21.76 27.51 -30.85
C LEU A 419 -22.36 28.89 -31.10
N ASN A 420 -21.53 29.89 -31.43
CA ASN A 420 -21.93 31.29 -31.62
C ASN A 420 -22.80 31.80 -30.46
N ASN A 421 -22.37 31.54 -29.22
CA ASN A 421 -23.08 31.86 -27.96
C ASN A 421 -24.43 31.16 -27.76
N THR A 422 -24.79 30.16 -28.57
CA THR A 422 -25.98 29.33 -28.37
C THR A 422 -25.58 28.00 -27.75
N LEU A 423 -26.15 27.64 -26.60
CA LEU A 423 -25.93 26.34 -25.95
C LEU A 423 -26.39 25.21 -26.87
N GLN A 424 -25.52 24.22 -27.03
CA GLN A 424 -25.74 23.05 -27.90
C GLN A 424 -26.05 21.82 -27.05
N GLY A 425 -25.39 21.69 -25.90
CA GLY A 425 -25.66 20.64 -24.93
C GLY A 425 -24.69 20.63 -23.76
N VAL A 426 -24.96 19.69 -22.85
CA VAL A 426 -24.15 19.38 -21.67
C VAL A 426 -23.79 17.90 -21.77
N PRO A 427 -22.70 17.53 -22.47
CA PRO A 427 -22.34 16.13 -22.69
C PRO A 427 -21.68 15.51 -21.45
N ASP A 428 -21.91 14.20 -21.26
CA ASP A 428 -21.22 13.38 -20.26
C ASP A 428 -19.81 12.92 -20.75
N THR A 429 -19.40 13.37 -21.93
CA THR A 429 -18.13 13.03 -22.57
C THR A 429 -17.33 14.28 -22.94
N ASN A 430 -16.01 14.16 -22.97
CA ASN A 430 -15.09 15.25 -23.33
C ASN A 430 -14.95 15.50 -24.84
N SER A 431 -16.02 15.23 -25.61
CA SER A 431 -16.09 15.54 -27.04
C SER A 431 -17.51 15.88 -27.46
N TRP A 432 -17.63 16.68 -28.54
CA TRP A 432 -18.89 17.08 -29.14
C TRP A 432 -18.78 17.16 -30.65
N THR A 433 -19.80 16.68 -31.36
CA THR A 433 -19.86 16.67 -32.82
C THR A 433 -21.02 17.54 -33.32
N PHE A 434 -20.70 18.51 -34.16
CA PHE A 434 -21.66 19.29 -34.93
C PHE A 434 -21.93 18.59 -36.26
N ASP A 435 -23.12 18.01 -36.41
CA ASP A 435 -23.44 17.18 -37.58
C ASP A 435 -23.48 17.97 -38.89
N VAL A 436 -24.19 19.10 -38.90
CA VAL A 436 -24.39 19.93 -40.09
C VAL A 436 -24.33 21.40 -39.72
N LEU A 437 -23.34 22.09 -40.29
CA LEU A 437 -23.17 23.53 -40.20
C LEU A 437 -23.29 24.14 -41.61
N ALA A 438 -23.98 25.27 -41.71
CA ALA A 438 -24.04 26.05 -42.94
C ALA A 438 -22.68 26.72 -43.22
N ASP A 439 -22.45 27.21 -44.43
CA ASP A 439 -21.24 27.99 -44.71
C ASP A 439 -21.23 29.29 -43.91
N GLY A 440 -20.12 29.56 -43.23
CA GLY A 440 -20.03 30.68 -42.30
C GLY A 440 -18.85 30.59 -41.35
N ASN A 441 -18.70 31.64 -40.54
CA ASN A 441 -17.74 31.65 -39.44
C ASN A 441 -18.43 31.18 -38.16
N TYR A 442 -17.75 30.33 -37.42
CA TYR A 442 -18.23 29.75 -36.18
C TYR A 442 -17.22 29.98 -35.06
N GLU A 443 -17.74 30.25 -33.87
CA GLU A 443 -17.03 30.20 -32.61
C GLU A 443 -17.61 29.04 -31.79
N ALA A 444 -16.78 28.03 -31.52
CA ALA A 444 -17.10 26.99 -30.56
C ALA A 444 -16.45 27.33 -29.23
N LYS A 445 -17.24 27.34 -28.15
CA LYS A 445 -16.79 27.65 -26.79
C LYS A 445 -17.19 26.52 -25.86
N ILE A 446 -16.22 26.02 -25.11
CA ILE A 446 -16.43 25.05 -24.03
C ILE A 446 -16.37 25.83 -22.72
N VAL A 447 -17.40 25.68 -21.88
CA VAL A 447 -17.44 26.25 -20.53
C VAL A 447 -17.50 25.09 -19.55
N ALA A 448 -16.55 25.00 -18.63
CA ALA A 448 -16.58 24.03 -17.55
C ALA A 448 -17.01 24.73 -16.26
N TYR A 449 -17.82 24.05 -15.47
CA TYR A 449 -18.28 24.46 -14.14
C TYR A 449 -17.72 23.49 -13.12
N ASP A 450 -17.21 24.00 -12.00
CA ASP A 450 -16.83 23.16 -10.85
C ASP A 450 -18.00 22.94 -9.89
N TYR A 451 -17.77 22.14 -8.85
CA TYR A 451 -18.74 21.90 -7.79
C TYR A 451 -18.86 23.05 -6.77
N ALA A 452 -17.98 24.07 -6.83
CA ALA A 452 -18.11 25.32 -6.09
C ALA A 452 -18.96 26.38 -6.82
N GLY A 453 -19.31 26.13 -8.08
CA GLY A 453 -20.07 27.04 -8.94
C GLY A 453 -19.21 28.07 -9.68
N ASN A 454 -17.88 27.95 -9.67
CA ASN A 454 -17.03 28.75 -10.55
C ASN A 454 -17.06 28.19 -11.97
N SER A 455 -16.67 29.01 -12.95
CA SER A 455 -16.69 28.60 -14.35
C SER A 455 -15.49 29.14 -15.13
N GLY A 456 -14.82 28.27 -15.87
CA GLY A 456 -13.77 28.60 -16.82
C GLY A 456 -14.18 28.24 -18.25
N SER A 457 -13.53 28.82 -19.26
CA SER A 457 -13.88 28.54 -20.65
C SER A 457 -12.72 28.66 -21.61
N HIS A 458 -12.83 27.95 -22.74
CA HIS A 458 -11.91 28.06 -23.88
C HIS A 458 -12.73 28.16 -25.16
N CYS A 459 -12.35 29.05 -26.07
CA CYS A 459 -12.99 29.17 -27.38
C CYS A 459 -12.01 28.96 -28.54
N ILE A 460 -12.53 28.42 -29.63
CA ILE A 460 -11.86 28.35 -30.93
C ILE A 460 -12.78 28.92 -32.01
N THR A 461 -12.19 29.36 -33.10
CA THR A 461 -12.93 29.82 -34.29
C THR A 461 -12.53 29.01 -35.51
N PHE A 462 -13.50 28.74 -36.37
CA PHE A 462 -13.31 28.04 -37.64
C PHE A 462 -14.33 28.53 -38.68
N LYS A 463 -13.99 28.38 -39.97
CA LYS A 463 -14.89 28.69 -41.07
C LYS A 463 -15.36 27.41 -41.75
N VAL A 464 -16.66 27.27 -41.95
CA VAL A 464 -17.24 26.24 -42.80
C VAL A 464 -17.42 26.79 -44.21
N ASP A 465 -16.93 26.04 -45.19
CA ASP A 465 -17.04 26.31 -46.63
C ASP A 465 -17.21 24.95 -47.34
N ALA A 466 -18.40 24.39 -47.22
CA ALA A 466 -18.78 23.08 -47.71
C ALA A 466 -19.53 23.15 -49.05
N THR A 467 -19.87 24.35 -49.56
CA THR A 467 -20.51 24.52 -50.86
C THR A 467 -19.47 24.46 -51.99
N PRO A 468 -19.58 23.50 -52.94
CA PRO A 468 -18.70 23.48 -54.11
C PRO A 468 -18.91 24.73 -54.97
N PRO A 469 -17.85 25.31 -55.57
CA PRO A 469 -17.99 26.47 -56.45
C PRO A 469 -18.89 26.14 -57.65
N THR A 470 -19.81 27.04 -57.99
CA THR A 470 -20.65 26.95 -59.19
C THR A 470 -19.87 27.47 -60.40
N THR A 471 -19.84 26.68 -61.47
CA THR A 471 -19.20 27.02 -62.76
C THR A 471 -19.95 28.04 -63.57
#